data_AF-A0A495ZA17-F1
#
_entry.id   AF-A0A495ZA17-F1
#
_cell.length_a   1.000
_cell.length_b   1.000
_cell.length_c   1.000
_cell.angle_alpha   90.00
_cell.angle_beta   90.00
_cell.angle_gamma   90.00
#
_symmetry.space_group_name_H-M   'P 1'
#
loop_
_entity.id
_entity.type
_entity.pdbx_description
1 polymer ?
#
loop_
_entity_poly.entity_id
_entity_poly.type
_entity_poly.pdbx_seq_one_letter_code
_entity_poly.pdbx_strand_id
1 'polypeptide(L)'
;MDEKQELLEIYKLHAQLADSVSKQRATANRFYVLIFSGLVVLFSAFLQRKNGVPLGWLMIGFGLFGMLLAWAWFIALRSYCQLNSGKFQVLLALEEKLAYPFFKREWELLGEGKDSKSYRKQTVAESRVPMIFGICFVLLLLIGICLLCGIL
;
A
#
# COMPACT_ATOMS: atom_id res chain seq x y z
N MET A 1 18.84 21.66 30.36
CA MET A 1 17.97 20.48 30.25
C MET A 1 18.85 19.27 30.54
N ASP A 2 18.37 18.33 31.35
CA ASP A 2 19.17 17.15 31.71
C ASP A 2 19.35 16.26 30.46
N GLU A 3 20.54 15.72 30.21
CA GLU A 3 20.87 14.98 28.95
C GLU A 3 19.90 13.81 28.72
N LYS A 4 19.46 13.17 29.82
CA LYS A 4 18.45 12.10 29.79
C LYS A 4 17.05 12.57 29.38
N GLN A 5 16.67 13.80 29.73
CA GLN A 5 15.38 14.38 29.34
C GLN A 5 15.38 14.69 27.84
N GLU A 6 16.47 15.26 27.32
CA GLU A 6 16.61 15.55 25.88
C GLU A 6 16.52 14.27 25.04
N LEU A 7 17.25 13.21 25.43
CA LEU A 7 17.19 11.91 24.77
C LEU A 7 15.76 11.32 24.77
N LEU A 8 15.06 11.44 25.88
CA LEU A 8 13.70 10.92 26.03
C LEU A 8 12.68 11.73 25.19
N GLU A 9 12.87 13.03 25.04
CA GLU A 9 12.06 13.86 24.13
C GLU A 9 12.29 13.50 22.67
N ILE A 10 13.55 13.36 22.25
CA ILE A 10 13.90 12.91 20.89
C ILE A 10 13.27 11.53 20.62
N TYR A 11 13.38 10.59 21.57
CA TYR A 11 12.78 9.27 21.46
C TYR A 11 11.26 9.33 21.26
N LYS A 12 10.55 10.10 22.10
CA LYS A 12 9.10 10.28 21.99
C LYS A 12 8.70 10.86 20.63
N LEU A 13 9.41 11.89 20.16
CA LEU A 13 9.16 12.51 18.88
C LEU A 13 9.38 11.52 17.73
N HIS A 14 10.45 10.74 17.76
CA HIS A 14 10.72 9.70 16.76
C HIS A 14 9.66 8.59 16.76
N ALA A 15 9.23 8.13 17.93
CA ALA A 15 8.16 7.13 18.06
C ALA A 15 6.84 7.66 17.46
N GLN A 16 6.48 8.91 17.74
CA GLN A 16 5.31 9.57 17.14
C GLN A 16 5.44 9.72 15.61
N LEU A 17 6.64 10.04 15.12
CA LEU A 17 6.93 10.13 13.68
C LEU A 17 6.91 8.78 12.97
N ALA A 18 7.13 7.66 13.67
CA ALA A 18 6.99 6.32 13.13
C ALA A 18 5.50 5.92 13.04
N ASP A 19 4.72 6.20 14.08
CA ASP A 19 3.27 5.97 14.09
C ASP A 19 2.54 6.79 13.00
N SER A 20 2.94 8.05 12.81
CA SER A 20 2.34 8.90 11.78
C SER A 20 2.53 8.37 10.35
N VAL A 21 3.66 7.74 10.04
CA VAL A 21 3.89 7.09 8.73
C VAL A 21 2.96 5.89 8.55
N SER A 22 2.76 5.10 9.60
CA SER A 22 1.81 3.99 9.57
C SER A 22 0.37 4.47 9.31
N LYS A 23 -0.02 5.58 9.93
CA LYS A 23 -1.31 6.26 9.65
C LYS A 23 -1.39 6.77 8.21
N GLN A 24 -0.34 7.39 7.69
CA GLN A 24 -0.29 7.86 6.29
C GLN A 24 -0.44 6.69 5.30
N ARG A 25 0.18 5.54 5.57
CA ARG A 25 0.02 4.31 4.76
C ARG A 25 -1.44 3.85 4.71
N ALA A 26 -2.11 3.81 5.87
CA ALA A 26 -3.52 3.43 5.96
C ALA A 26 -4.43 4.41 5.19
N THR A 27 -4.16 5.71 5.29
CA THR A 27 -4.88 6.74 4.52
C THR A 27 -4.65 6.59 3.02
N ALA A 28 -3.42 6.36 2.58
CA ALA A 28 -3.11 6.10 1.17
C ALA A 28 -3.86 4.87 0.64
N ASN A 29 -3.91 3.77 1.39
CA ASN A 29 -4.69 2.59 1.01
C ASN A 29 -6.18 2.90 0.81
N ARG A 30 -6.79 3.63 1.76
CA ARG A 30 -8.20 4.03 1.64
C ARG A 30 -8.43 4.90 0.41
N PHE A 31 -7.52 5.83 0.14
CA PHE A 31 -7.58 6.70 -1.04
C PHE A 31 -7.61 5.89 -2.35
N TYR A 32 -6.70 4.92 -2.52
CA TYR A 32 -6.69 4.08 -3.72
C TYR A 32 -7.94 3.19 -3.83
N VAL A 33 -8.42 2.61 -2.73
CA VAL A 33 -9.68 1.84 -2.73
C VAL A 33 -10.85 2.71 -3.21
N LEU A 34 -10.92 3.97 -2.78
CA LEU A 34 -11.94 4.92 -3.24
C LEU A 34 -11.81 5.22 -4.74
N ILE A 35 -10.59 5.43 -5.24
CA ILE A 35 -10.36 5.62 -6.68
C ILE A 35 -10.84 4.41 -7.47
N PHE A 36 -10.47 3.19 -7.07
CA PHE A 36 -10.88 1.97 -7.79
C PHE A 36 -12.39 1.76 -7.73
N SER A 37 -13.01 2.04 -6.59
CA SER A 37 -14.47 1.98 -6.45
C SER A 37 -15.15 2.96 -7.40
N GLY A 38 -14.66 4.20 -7.46
CA GLY A 38 -15.14 5.21 -8.41
C GLY A 38 -14.93 4.81 -9.87
N LEU A 39 -13.79 4.18 -10.18
CA LEU A 39 -13.48 3.69 -11.52
C LEU A 39 -14.47 2.60 -11.96
N VAL A 40 -14.83 1.66 -11.08
CA VAL A 40 -15.82 0.61 -11.36
C VAL A 40 -17.21 1.20 -11.61
N VAL A 41 -17.62 2.19 -10.80
CA VAL A 41 -18.89 2.90 -11.00
C VAL A 41 -18.89 3.62 -12.35
N LEU A 42 -17.80 4.32 -12.68
CA LEU A 42 -17.66 5.02 -13.95
C LEU A 42 -17.72 4.05 -15.14
N PHE A 43 -16.99 2.94 -15.07
CA PHE A 43 -17.03 1.89 -16.10
C PHE A 43 -18.45 1.35 -16.29
N SER A 44 -19.14 1.04 -15.19
CA SER A 44 -20.52 0.54 -15.22
C SER A 44 -21.50 1.54 -15.84
N ALA A 45 -21.34 2.84 -15.56
CA ALA A 45 -22.16 3.88 -16.16
C ALA A 45 -21.91 4.01 -17.67
N PHE A 46 -20.65 3.88 -18.11
CA PHE A 46 -20.30 3.89 -19.53
C PHE A 46 -20.86 2.69 -20.30
N LEU A 47 -20.96 1.51 -19.66
CA LEU A 47 -21.57 0.32 -20.27
C LEU A 47 -23.07 0.51 -20.56
N GLN A 48 -23.79 1.23 -19.70
CA GLN A 48 -25.24 1.43 -19.85
C GLN A 48 -25.59 2.50 -20.89
N ARG A 49 -24.64 3.41 -21.18
CA ARG A 49 -24.88 4.54 -22.07
C ARG A 49 -24.53 4.14 -23.51
N LYS A 50 -25.46 4.34 -24.45
CA LYS A 50 -25.21 4.14 -25.88
C LYS A 50 -24.30 5.26 -26.40
N ASN A 51 -23.00 5.06 -26.28
CA ASN A 51 -21.98 6.08 -26.58
C ASN A 51 -21.38 5.96 -27.98
N GLY A 52 -21.80 4.96 -28.76
CA GLY A 52 -21.20 4.64 -30.07
C GLY A 52 -19.77 4.07 -30.00
N VAL A 53 -19.15 4.04 -28.82
CA VAL A 53 -17.83 3.47 -28.59
C VAL A 53 -17.94 1.94 -28.48
N PRO A 54 -17.17 1.16 -29.27
CA PRO A 54 -17.14 -0.29 -29.13
C PRO A 54 -16.67 -0.72 -27.74
N LEU A 55 -17.30 -1.76 -27.19
CA LEU A 55 -17.01 -2.27 -25.85
C LEU A 55 -15.52 -2.60 -25.66
N GLY A 56 -14.87 -3.18 -26.68
CA GLY A 56 -13.44 -3.51 -26.63
C GLY A 56 -12.54 -2.29 -26.41
N TRP A 57 -12.84 -1.15 -27.04
CA TRP A 57 -12.09 0.10 -26.82
C TRP A 57 -12.28 0.65 -25.41
N LEU A 58 -13.51 0.57 -24.88
CA LEU A 58 -13.80 0.96 -23.50
C LEU A 58 -13.00 0.09 -22.51
N MET A 59 -13.00 -1.23 -22.71
CA MET A 59 -12.26 -2.18 -21.87
C MET A 59 -10.75 -1.94 -21.94
N ILE A 60 -10.18 -1.71 -23.12
CA ILE A 60 -8.75 -1.39 -23.24
C ILE A 60 -8.41 -0.09 -22.50
N GLY A 61 -9.21 0.97 -22.68
CA GLY A 61 -8.98 2.27 -22.03
C GLY A 61 -9.02 2.17 -20.49
N PHE A 62 -10.06 1.56 -19.94
CA PHE A 62 -10.18 1.35 -18.49
C PHE A 62 -9.14 0.35 -17.95
N GLY A 63 -8.80 -0.68 -18.72
CA GLY A 63 -7.75 -1.64 -18.40
C GLY A 63 -6.39 -0.99 -18.26
N LEU A 64 -5.97 -0.21 -19.26
CA LEU A 64 -4.70 0.53 -19.22
C LEU A 64 -4.65 1.52 -18.05
N PHE A 65 -5.70 2.33 -17.89
CA PHE A 65 -5.74 3.31 -16.81
C PHE A 65 -5.75 2.66 -15.42
N GLY A 66 -6.53 1.58 -15.24
CA GLY A 66 -6.55 0.81 -14.00
C GLY A 66 -5.22 0.13 -13.69
N MET A 67 -4.50 -0.38 -14.69
CA MET A 67 -3.15 -0.92 -14.53
C MET A 67 -2.16 0.15 -14.05
N LEU A 68 -2.17 1.34 -14.65
CA LEU A 68 -1.30 2.44 -14.24
C LEU A 68 -1.57 2.87 -12.79
N LEU A 69 -2.85 2.96 -12.40
CA LEU A 69 -3.24 3.25 -11.02
C LEU A 69 -2.80 2.16 -10.05
N ALA A 70 -2.94 0.88 -10.43
CA ALA A 70 -2.54 -0.25 -9.59
C ALA A 70 -1.01 -0.26 -9.38
N TRP A 71 -0.25 0.07 -10.42
CA TRP A 71 1.19 0.25 -10.35
C TRP A 71 1.59 1.42 -9.44
N ALA A 72 0.94 2.57 -9.58
CA ALA A 72 1.16 3.72 -8.72
C ALA A 72 0.85 3.40 -7.24
N TRP A 73 -0.24 2.67 -6.98
CA TRP A 73 -0.58 2.21 -5.64
C TRP A 73 0.49 1.29 -5.06
N PHE A 74 0.98 0.34 -5.85
CA PHE A 74 2.05 -0.56 -5.44
C PHE A 74 3.33 0.18 -5.07
N ILE A 75 3.76 1.15 -5.89
CA ILE A 75 4.94 1.99 -5.60
C ILE A 75 4.73 2.80 -4.32
N ALA A 76 3.57 3.44 -4.16
CA ALA A 76 3.26 4.23 -2.97
C ALA A 76 3.36 3.39 -1.70
N LEU A 77 2.73 2.20 -1.69
CA LEU A 77 2.81 1.26 -0.57
C LEU A 77 4.25 0.82 -0.26
N ARG A 78 5.04 0.52 -1.29
CA ARG A 78 6.43 0.11 -1.13
C ARG A 78 7.28 1.23 -0.52
N SER A 79 7.08 2.46 -0.97
CA SER A 79 7.75 3.65 -0.43
C SER A 79 7.47 3.84 1.06
N TYR A 80 6.19 3.76 1.46
CA TYR A 80 5.82 3.82 2.89
C TYR A 80 6.46 2.71 3.72
N CYS A 81 6.53 1.49 3.18
CA CYS A 81 7.16 0.37 3.88
C CYS A 81 8.66 0.61 4.07
N GLN A 82 9.37 1.04 3.02
CA GLN A 82 10.80 1.34 3.08
C GLN A 82 11.10 2.46 4.09
N LEU A 83 10.32 3.54 4.05
CA LEU A 83 10.47 4.66 4.97
C LEU A 83 10.22 4.24 6.43
N ASN A 84 9.17 3.43 6.67
CA ASN A 84 8.85 2.95 8.01
C ASN A 84 9.94 2.02 8.55
N SER A 85 10.48 1.12 7.71
CA SER A 85 11.60 0.26 8.08
C SER A 85 12.86 1.05 8.44
N GLY A 86 13.19 2.09 7.67
CA GLY A 86 14.32 2.97 7.97
C GLY A 86 14.13 3.72 9.30
N LYS A 87 12.96 4.32 9.52
CA LYS A 87 12.63 5.00 10.79
C LYS A 87 12.70 4.06 12.00
N PHE A 88 12.23 2.82 11.85
CA PHE A 88 12.26 1.83 12.91
C PHE A 88 13.69 1.43 13.30
N GLN A 89 14.60 1.27 12.33
CA GLN A 89 16.01 1.00 12.62
C GLN A 89 16.67 2.13 13.41
N VAL A 90 16.40 3.38 13.03
CA VAL A 90 16.91 4.55 13.76
C VAL A 90 16.33 4.60 15.18
N LEU A 91 15.04 4.27 15.34
CA LEU A 91 14.39 4.21 16.66
C LEU A 91 15.05 3.16 17.56
N LEU A 92 15.32 1.95 17.04
CA LEU A 92 16.02 0.90 17.78
C LEU A 92 17.45 1.32 18.18
N ALA A 93 18.19 1.97 17.29
CA ALA A 93 19.53 2.47 17.59
C ALA A 93 19.52 3.58 18.67
N LEU A 94 18.48 4.43 18.67
CA LEU A 94 18.29 5.41 19.74
C LEU A 94 17.95 4.72 21.07
N GLU A 95 17.18 3.64 21.00
CA GLU A 95 16.71 2.89 22.16
C GLU A 95 17.84 2.21 22.95
N GLU A 96 18.97 1.88 22.31
CA GLU A 96 20.17 1.35 22.97
C GLU A 96 20.77 2.30 24.02
N LYS A 97 20.44 3.60 23.93
CA LYS A 97 20.86 4.62 24.90
C LYS A 97 19.88 4.78 26.07
N LEU A 98 18.70 4.15 26.00
CA LEU A 98 17.70 4.18 27.07
C LEU A 98 17.88 2.99 28.02
N ALA A 99 17.42 3.15 29.26
CA ALA A 99 17.52 2.11 30.29
C ALA A 99 16.67 0.87 29.98
N TYR A 100 15.67 0.98 29.11
CA TYR A 100 14.76 -0.10 28.78
C TYR A 100 14.41 -0.10 27.29
N PRO A 101 14.76 -1.18 26.55
CA PRO A 101 14.50 -1.26 25.12
C PRO A 101 13.15 -1.94 24.82
N PHE A 102 12.10 -1.13 24.89
CA PHE A 102 10.72 -1.54 24.68
C PHE A 102 10.47 -2.09 23.27
N PHE A 103 10.78 -1.32 22.22
CA PHE A 103 10.52 -1.71 20.83
C PHE A 103 11.42 -2.86 20.38
N LYS A 104 12.66 -2.91 20.87
CA LYS A 104 13.55 -4.07 20.63
C LYS A 104 12.96 -5.35 21.19
N ARG A 105 12.52 -5.34 22.47
CA ARG A 105 11.85 -6.50 23.08
C ARG A 105 10.57 -6.86 22.37
N GLU A 106 9.76 -5.88 21.99
CA GLU A 106 8.54 -6.12 21.22
C GLU A 106 8.88 -6.83 19.91
N TRP A 107 9.90 -6.36 19.20
CA TRP A 107 10.34 -6.97 17.94
C TRP A 107 10.89 -8.39 18.13
N GLU A 108 11.64 -8.65 19.19
CA GLU A 108 12.13 -9.99 19.58
C GLU A 108 10.97 -10.94 19.89
N LEU A 109 9.96 -10.50 20.66
CA LEU A 109 8.75 -11.28 20.96
C LEU A 109 7.93 -11.61 19.70
N LEU A 110 7.92 -10.69 18.74
CA LEU A 110 7.30 -10.88 17.43
C LEU A 110 8.14 -11.73 16.47
N GLY A 111 9.24 -12.33 16.95
CA GLY A 111 10.11 -13.24 16.20
C GLY A 111 10.92 -12.54 15.12
N GLU A 112 11.20 -11.24 15.29
CA GLU A 112 12.00 -10.39 14.40
C GLU A 112 11.54 -10.40 12.92
N GLY A 113 10.29 -10.78 12.68
CA GLY A 113 9.76 -10.97 11.33
C GLY A 113 10.34 -12.18 10.57
N LYS A 114 11.04 -13.10 11.25
CA LYS A 114 11.47 -14.42 10.75
C LYS A 114 10.36 -15.46 10.88
N ASP A 115 9.54 -15.35 11.94
CA ASP A 115 8.44 -16.27 12.20
C ASP A 115 7.10 -15.73 11.70
N SER A 116 6.63 -16.22 10.54
CA SER A 116 5.31 -15.83 9.99
C SER A 116 4.13 -16.26 10.87
N LYS A 117 4.35 -17.15 11.85
CA LYS A 117 3.35 -17.58 12.84
C LYS A 117 3.23 -16.61 14.02
N SER A 118 4.33 -15.95 14.43
CA SER A 118 4.34 -15.00 15.55
C SER A 118 3.88 -13.61 15.12
N TYR A 119 4.32 -13.14 13.94
CA TYR A 119 3.91 -11.85 13.40
C TYR A 119 3.63 -11.92 11.90
N ARG A 120 2.33 -11.90 11.56
CA ARG A 120 1.90 -11.77 10.18
C ARG A 120 2.03 -10.31 9.79
N LYS A 121 3.13 -9.95 9.14
CA LYS A 121 3.37 -8.59 8.63
C LYS A 121 2.12 -8.10 7.91
N GLN A 122 1.44 -7.09 8.46
CA GLN A 122 0.26 -6.46 7.82
C GLN A 122 0.57 -6.05 6.38
N THR A 123 1.83 -5.74 6.09
CA THR A 123 2.40 -5.51 4.76
C THR A 123 2.07 -6.59 3.73
N VAL A 124 1.98 -7.87 4.11
CA VAL A 124 1.71 -8.96 3.15
C VAL A 124 0.25 -8.92 2.68
N ALA A 125 -0.69 -8.60 3.57
CA ALA A 125 -2.09 -8.47 3.19
C ALA A 125 -2.32 -7.18 2.38
N GLU A 126 -1.75 -6.05 2.83
CA GLU A 126 -1.90 -4.77 2.16
C GLU A 126 -1.21 -4.73 0.78
N SER A 127 -0.05 -5.37 0.62
CA SER A 127 0.66 -5.42 -0.67
C SER A 127 -0.01 -6.34 -1.69
N ARG A 128 -0.88 -7.28 -1.28
CA ARG A 128 -1.60 -8.16 -2.20
C ARG A 128 -2.78 -7.48 -2.88
N VAL A 129 -3.37 -6.47 -2.24
CA VAL A 129 -4.56 -5.79 -2.78
C VAL A 129 -4.28 -5.09 -4.12
N PRO A 130 -3.24 -4.25 -4.28
CA PRO A 130 -2.92 -3.65 -5.58
C PRO A 130 -2.62 -4.69 -6.67
N MET A 131 -2.01 -5.82 -6.29
CA MET A 131 -1.69 -6.90 -7.23
C MET A 131 -2.96 -7.57 -7.75
N ILE A 132 -3.95 -7.83 -6.89
CA ILE A 132 -5.25 -8.39 -7.29
C ILE A 132 -5.95 -7.43 -8.26
N PHE A 133 -6.03 -6.13 -7.92
CA PHE A 133 -6.60 -5.13 -8.84
C PHE A 133 -5.84 -5.08 -10.16
N GLY A 134 -4.50 -5.07 -10.13
CA GLY A 134 -3.66 -5.10 -11.31
C GLY A 134 -3.96 -6.28 -12.22
N ILE A 135 -4.08 -7.50 -11.66
CA ILE A 135 -4.45 -8.70 -12.42
C ILE A 135 -5.84 -8.54 -13.04
N CYS A 136 -6.83 -8.03 -12.30
CA CYS A 136 -8.17 -7.78 -12.85
C CYS A 136 -8.14 -6.82 -14.05
N PHE A 137 -7.35 -5.73 -13.98
CA PHE A 137 -7.22 -4.80 -15.10
C PHE A 137 -6.44 -5.36 -16.29
N VAL A 138 -5.44 -6.21 -16.06
CA VAL A 138 -4.75 -6.94 -17.13
C VAL A 138 -5.72 -7.87 -17.85
N LEU A 139 -6.53 -8.64 -17.12
CA LEU A 139 -7.55 -9.51 -17.72
C LEU A 139 -8.57 -8.69 -18.52
N LEU A 140 -9.03 -7.57 -17.97
CA LEU A 140 -9.97 -6.68 -18.64
C LEU A 140 -9.39 -6.11 -19.95
N LEU A 141 -8.11 -5.76 -19.95
CA LEU A 141 -7.38 -5.33 -21.15
C LEU A 141 -7.30 -6.46 -22.19
N LEU A 142 -6.90 -7.67 -21.79
CA LEU A 142 -6.79 -8.82 -22.68
C LEU A 142 -8.14 -9.19 -23.33
N ILE A 143 -9.22 -9.19 -22.54
CA ILE A 143 -10.57 -9.44 -23.05
C ILE A 143 -10.97 -8.34 -24.06
N GLY A 144 -10.66 -7.08 -23.77
CA GLY A 144 -10.91 -5.96 -24.68
C GLY A 144 -10.18 -6.14 -26.02
N ILE A 145 -8.93 -6.60 -26.00
CA ILE A 145 -8.15 -6.90 -27.22
C ILE A 145 -8.80 -8.05 -28.00
N CYS A 146 -9.13 -9.17 -27.33
CA CYS A 146 -9.76 -10.32 -27.99
C CYS A 146 -11.09 -9.95 -28.66
N LEU A 147 -11.90 -9.11 -28.00
CA LEU A 147 -13.15 -8.58 -28.56
C LEU A 147 -12.93 -7.74 -29.82
N LEU A 148 -11.90 -6.89 -29.85
CA LEU A 148 -11.59 -6.08 -31.04
C LEU A 148 -11.01 -6.93 -32.18
N CYS A 149 -10.27 -7.99 -31.86
CA CYS A 149 -9.73 -8.92 -32.85
C CYS A 149 -10.78 -9.91 -33.38
N GLY A 150 -12.02 -9.91 -32.86
CA GLY A 150 -13.07 -10.83 -33.26
C GLY A 150 -12.78 -12.30 -32.88
N ILE A 151 -11.92 -12.51 -31.88
CA ILE A 151 -11.57 -13.84 -31.34
C ILE A 151 -12.66 -14.33 -30.38
N LEU A 152 -13.50 -13.41 -29.88
CA LEU A 152 -14.57 -13.63 -28.91
C LEU A 152 -15.92 -13.17 -29.44
#